data_AF-A0A1T4T6J4-F1
#
_entry.id   AF-A0A1T4T6J4-F1
#
_cell.length_a   1.000
_cell.length_b   1.000
_cell.length_c   1.000
_cell.angle_alpha   90.00
_cell.angle_beta   90.00
_cell.angle_gamma   90.00
#
_symmetry.space_group_name_H-M   'P 1'
#
loop_
_entity.id
_entity.type
_entity.pdbx_description
1 polymer ?
#
loop_
_entity_poly.entity_id
_entity_poly.type
_entity_poly.pdbx_seq_one_letter_code
_entity_poly.pdbx_strand_id
1 'polypeptide(L)'
;MIKRGKPGKDGNVKVTFSLPLEEQPGPVSVVGCFNEWDPHAHPLTPRSNGKRSVVVTVPSSSTLHFRYLADNGVWFDDHDADAVHEDGGRLHV
;
A
#
# COMPACT_ATOMS: atom_id res chain seq x y z
N MET A 1 7.71 3.45 0.56
CA MET A 1 8.30 2.66 1.69
C MET A 1 7.44 1.45 2.02
N ILE A 2 7.74 0.32 1.39
CA ILE A 2 6.98 -0.94 1.52
C ILE A 2 7.80 -1.95 2.34
N LYS A 3 7.17 -2.56 3.35
CA LYS A 3 7.80 -3.63 4.14
C LYS A 3 6.97 -4.90 4.10
N ARG A 4 7.61 -6.04 3.81
CA ARG A 4 7.01 -7.37 3.84
C ARG A 4 7.42 -8.10 5.11
N GLY A 5 6.45 -8.65 5.83
CA GLY A 5 6.71 -9.54 6.96
C GLY A 5 7.16 -10.93 6.51
N LYS A 6 7.46 -11.80 7.48
CA LYS A 6 7.60 -13.24 7.21
C LYS A 6 6.23 -13.89 7.10
N PRO A 7 6.07 -14.98 6.33
CA PRO A 7 4.84 -15.77 6.32
C PRO A 7 4.49 -16.25 7.73
N GLY A 8 3.23 -16.05 8.12
CA GLY A 8 2.63 -16.61 9.31
C GLY A 8 2.36 -18.11 9.18
N LYS A 9 1.92 -18.74 10.27
CA LYS A 9 1.53 -20.16 10.26
C LYS A 9 0.31 -20.43 9.38
N ASP A 10 -0.47 -19.40 9.10
CA ASP A 10 -1.65 -19.39 8.25
C ASP A 10 -1.33 -19.17 6.76
N GLY A 11 -0.05 -19.06 6.39
CA GLY A 11 0.38 -18.83 5.01
C GLY A 11 0.21 -17.37 4.55
N ASN A 12 -0.14 -16.45 5.44
CA ASN A 12 -0.32 -15.05 5.11
C ASN A 12 0.90 -14.20 5.50
N VAL A 13 1.12 -13.11 4.78
CA VAL A 13 2.15 -12.11 5.03
C VAL A 13 1.49 -10.77 5.28
N LYS A 14 1.99 -10.06 6.30
CA LYS A 14 1.65 -8.65 6.52
C LYS A 14 2.53 -7.77 5.66
N VAL A 15 1.92 -6.97 4.80
CA VAL A 15 2.59 -5.94 4.02
C VAL A 15 2.24 -4.59 4.62
N THR A 16 3.25 -3.83 5.01
CA THR A 16 3.09 -2.46 5.52
C THR A 16 3.42 -1.47 4.42
N PHE A 17 2.44 -0.67 4.04
CA PHE A 17 2.64 0.50 3.19
C PHE A 17 2.89 1.71 4.08
N SER A 18 3.88 2.53 3.75
CA SER A 18 4.24 3.72 4.52
C SER A 18 4.72 4.83 3.62
N LEU A 19 4.19 6.03 3.86
CA LEU A 19 4.53 7.26 3.15
C LEU A 19 4.89 8.37 4.16
N PRO A 20 5.78 9.31 3.83
CA PRO A 20 5.90 10.57 4.54
C PRO A 20 4.55 11.29 4.64
N LEU A 21 4.28 11.96 5.76
CA LEU A 21 3.05 12.71 5.90
C LEU A 21 3.01 13.93 4.97
N GLU A 22 4.17 14.52 4.69
CA GLU A 22 4.35 15.74 3.89
C GLU A 22 4.27 15.55 2.38
N GLU A 23 4.40 14.31 1.87
CA GLU A 23 4.44 14.04 0.42
C GLU A 23 3.10 14.35 -0.26
N GLN A 24 1.98 14.07 0.42
CA GLN A 24 0.63 14.34 -0.08
C GLN A 24 -0.22 14.93 1.03
N PRO A 25 -0.84 16.12 0.86
CA PRO A 25 -1.77 16.65 1.85
C PRO A 25 -3.06 15.82 1.90
N GLY A 26 -3.79 15.89 3.02
CA GLY A 26 -5.08 15.22 3.17
C GLY A 26 -4.98 13.70 3.36
N PRO A 27 -6.10 12.96 3.30
CA PRO A 27 -6.12 11.51 3.39
C PRO A 27 -5.49 10.85 2.17
N VAL A 28 -4.87 9.68 2.37
CA VAL A 28 -4.33 8.83 1.29
C VAL A 28 -4.72 7.39 1.59
N SER A 29 -5.17 6.66 0.58
CA SER A 29 -5.45 5.22 0.66
C SER A 29 -4.52 4.44 -0.25
N VAL A 30 -4.20 3.20 0.14
CA VAL A 30 -3.65 2.22 -0.80
C VAL A 30 -4.81 1.40 -1.35
N VAL A 31 -4.82 1.21 -2.66
CA VAL A 31 -5.85 0.44 -3.35
C VAL A 31 -5.20 -0.54 -4.31
N GLY A 32 -5.84 -1.67 -4.54
CA GLY A 32 -5.29 -2.71 -5.39
C GLY A 32 -6.16 -3.95 -5.43
N CYS A 33 -5.62 -5.01 -6.01
CA CYS A 33 -6.33 -6.29 -6.15
C CYS A 33 -6.77 -6.91 -4.81
N PHE A 34 -6.08 -6.63 -3.71
CA PHE A 34 -6.37 -7.16 -2.37
C PHE A 34 -7.57 -6.50 -1.68
N ASN A 35 -8.09 -5.39 -2.22
CA ASN A 35 -9.28 -4.72 -1.71
C ASN A 35 -10.22 -4.27 -2.83
N GLU A 36 -10.19 -4.95 -3.97
CA GLU A 36 -11.07 -4.68 -5.11
C GLU A 36 -11.02 -3.21 -5.58
N TRP A 37 -9.86 -2.56 -5.41
CA TRP A 37 -9.65 -1.14 -5.72
C TRP A 37 -10.54 -0.16 -4.92
N ASP A 38 -11.09 -0.58 -3.77
CA ASP A 38 -11.89 0.28 -2.90
C ASP A 38 -11.03 1.27 -2.09
N PRO A 39 -11.15 2.60 -2.32
CA PRO A 39 -10.39 3.61 -1.59
C PRO A 39 -10.78 3.75 -0.12
N HIS A 40 -11.90 3.17 0.32
CA HIS A 40 -12.35 3.25 1.71
C HIS A 40 -11.87 2.08 2.56
N ALA A 41 -11.44 0.98 1.95
CA ALA A 41 -11.02 -0.22 2.67
C ALA A 41 -9.68 -0.06 3.42
N HIS A 42 -8.70 0.68 2.85
CA HIS A 42 -7.34 0.78 3.42
C HIS A 42 -6.75 2.21 3.40
N PRO A 43 -7.37 3.17 4.12
CA PRO A 43 -6.78 4.49 4.34
C PRO A 43 -5.51 4.40 5.20
N LEU A 44 -4.48 5.17 4.84
CA LEU A 44 -3.24 5.27 5.61
C LEU A 44 -3.44 6.18 6.82
N THR A 45 -3.10 5.66 8.00
CA THR A 45 -3.25 6.39 9.26
C THR A 45 -1.98 7.17 9.60
N PRO A 46 -2.06 8.48 9.90
CA PRO A 46 -0.93 9.27 10.40
C PRO A 46 -0.31 8.67 11.67
N ARG A 47 1.00 8.79 11.79
CA ARG A 47 1.82 8.25 12.88
C ARG A 47 2.68 9.38 13.46
N SER A 48 3.04 9.26 14.74
CA SER A 48 3.84 10.26 15.45
C SER A 48 5.25 10.47 14.89
N ASN A 49 5.73 9.56 14.04
CA ASN A 49 7.05 9.61 13.41
C ASN A 49 7.07 10.36 12.07
N GLY A 50 6.07 11.21 11.79
CA GLY A 50 5.99 11.99 10.56
C GLY A 50 5.62 11.17 9.32
N LYS A 51 5.12 9.95 9.48
CA LYS A 51 4.65 9.08 8.39
C LYS A 51 3.16 8.80 8.51
N ARG A 52 2.59 8.25 7.46
CA ARG A 52 1.27 7.59 7.45
C ARG A 52 1.46 6.15 7.02
N SER A 53 0.70 5.22 7.59
CA SER A 53 0.84 3.80 7.25
C SER A 53 -0.42 2.97 7.46
N VAL A 54 -0.51 1.90 6.66
CA VAL A 54 -1.53 0.86 6.75
C VAL A 54 -0.88 -0.51 6.55
N VAL A 55 -1.49 -1.54 7.13
CA VAL A 55 -1.05 -2.93 6.98
C VAL A 55 -2.14 -3.71 6.28
N VAL A 56 -1.78 -4.42 5.22
CA VAL A 56 -2.66 -5.39 4.56
C VAL A 56 -2.12 -6.79 4.83
N THR A 57 -3.02 -7.77 4.86
CA THR A 57 -2.66 -9.18 5.05
C THR A 57 -3.07 -9.94 3.80
N VAL A 58 -2.11 -10.61 3.16
CA VAL A 58 -2.30 -11.32 1.88
C VAL A 58 -1.58 -12.66 1.91
N PRO A 59 -1.93 -13.64 1.05
CA PRO A 59 -1.18 -14.89 0.94
C PRO A 59 0.29 -14.66 0.55
N SER A 60 1.20 -15.47 1.08
CA SER A 60 2.67 -15.36 0.92
C SER A 60 3.25 -15.72 -0.45
N SER A 61 2.41 -15.82 -1.47
CA SER A 61 2.82 -16.12 -2.84
C SER A 61 2.00 -15.27 -3.82
N SER A 62 1.61 -14.08 -3.37
CA SER A 62 0.73 -13.18 -4.12
C SER A 62 1.56 -12.16 -4.89
N THR A 63 1.13 -11.87 -6.12
CA THR A 63 1.53 -10.65 -6.80
C THR A 63 0.44 -9.62 -6.62
N LEU A 64 0.73 -8.57 -5.86
CA LEU A 64 -0.20 -7.46 -5.68
C LEU A 64 -0.02 -6.45 -6.82
N HIS A 65 -1.13 -6.00 -7.36
CA HIS A 65 -1.22 -4.79 -8.16
C HIS A 65 -1.88 -3.73 -7.30
N PHE A 66 -1.21 -2.58 -7.15
CA PHE A 66 -1.69 -1.51 -6.29
C PHE A 66 -1.29 -0.12 -6.79
N ARG A 67 -1.95 0.91 -6.26
CA ARG A 67 -1.58 2.33 -6.38
C ARG A 67 -2.07 3.09 -5.14
N TYR A 68 -1.57 4.31 -4.93
CA TYR A 68 -2.13 5.21 -3.92
C TYR A 68 -3.13 6.18 -4.53
N LEU A 69 -4.20 6.44 -3.77
CA LEU A 69 -5.18 7.49 -4.06
C LEU A 69 -5.14 8.53 -2.94
N ALA A 70 -4.67 9.73 -3.27
CA ALA A 70 -4.73 10.91 -2.41
C ALA A 70 -6.07 11.65 -2.58
N ASP A 71 -6.26 12.65 -1.72
CA ASP A 71 -7.38 13.57 -1.81
C ASP A 71 -7.49 14.22 -3.21
N ASN A 72 -8.70 14.66 -3.57
CA ASN A 72 -9.03 15.20 -4.88
C ASN A 72 -8.77 14.26 -6.07
N GLY A 73 -8.64 12.94 -5.83
CA GLY A 73 -8.52 11.94 -6.89
C GLY A 73 -7.12 11.84 -7.49
N VAL A 74 -6.08 12.30 -6.78
CA VAL A 74 -4.70 12.24 -7.25
C VAL A 74 -4.14 10.83 -7.09
N TRP A 75 -3.73 10.25 -8.21
CA TRP A 75 -3.13 8.92 -8.29
C TRP A 75 -1.61 9.00 -8.35
N PHE A 76 -0.93 8.17 -7.57
CA PHE A 76 0.54 8.11 -7.59
C PHE A 76 1.08 6.74 -7.17
N ASP A 77 2.29 6.44 -7.65
CA ASP A 77 2.95 5.15 -7.49
C ASP A 77 3.99 5.15 -6.35
N ASP A 78 4.33 3.97 -5.83
CA ASP A 78 5.44 3.80 -4.89
C ASP A 78 6.71 3.40 -5.66
N HIS A 79 7.78 4.18 -5.52
CA HIS A 79 9.08 3.84 -6.13
C HIS A 79 9.73 2.60 -5.49
N ASP A 80 9.29 2.18 -4.30
CA ASP A 80 9.75 0.94 -3.65
C ASP A 80 8.97 -0.31 -4.08
N ALA A 81 8.06 -0.19 -5.06
CA ALA A 81 7.44 -1.35 -5.69
C ALA A 81 8.49 -2.20 -6.44
N ASP A 82 8.24 -3.49 -6.61
CA ASP A 82 9.16 -4.36 -7.36
C ASP A 82 9.21 -3.98 -8.85
N ALA A 83 8.10 -3.46 -9.37
CA ALA A 83 8.01 -2.85 -10.69
C ALA A 83 6.90 -1.78 -10.70
N VAL A 84 7.03 -0.81 -11.60
CA VAL A 84 6.01 0.21 -11.86
C VAL A 84 5.64 0.14 -13.34
N HIS A 85 4.35 0.01 -13.63
CA HIS A 85 3.77 0.02 -14.98
C HIS A 85 2.80 1.20 -15.11
N GLU A 86 2.27 1.44 -16.32
CA GLU A 86 1.27 2.48 -16.57
C GLU A 86 0.05 2.36 -15.64
N ASP A 87 -0.32 1.13 -15.29
CA ASP A 87 -1.47 0.81 -14.45
C ASP A 87 -1.18 0.81 -12.94
N GLY A 88 0.08 0.94 -12.52
CA GLY A 88 0.47 1.02 -11.11
C GLY A 88 1.65 0.12 -10.72
N GLY A 89 1.83 -0.03 -9.41
CA GLY A 89 2.90 -0.83 -8.82
C GLY A 89 2.60 -2.33 -8.82
N ARG A 90 3.66 -3.14 -8.91
CA ARG A 90 3.65 -4.59 -8.65
C ARG A 90 4.47 -4.90 -7.41
N LEU A 91 3.95 -5.79 -6.57
CA LEU A 91 4.62 -6.26 -5.36
C LEU A 91 4.50 -7.78 -5.23
N HIS A 92 5.63 -8.49 -5.20
CA HIS A 92 5.68 -9.91 -4.92
C HIS A 92 5.83 -10.12 -3.41
N VAL A 93 4.87 -10.84 -2.84
CA VAL A 93 4.77 -11.11 -1.40
C VAL A 93 5.12 -12.54 -1.10
#